data_AF-A0A0R1U4Q3-F1
#
_entry.id   AF-A0A0R1U4Q3-F1
#
_cell.length_a   1.000
_cell.length_b   1.000
_cell.length_c   1.000
_cell.angle_alpha   90.00
_cell.angle_beta   90.00
_cell.angle_gamma   90.00
#
_symmetry.space_group_name_H-M   'P 1'
#
loop_
_entity.id
_entity.type
_entity.pdbx_description
1 polymer ?
#
loop_
_entity_poly.entity_id
_entity_poly.type
_entity_poly.pdbx_seq_one_letter_code
_entity_poly.pdbx_strand_id
1 'polypeptide(L)'
;MAAAVVVLVMALGVWGFTSLSRQTQRATEQRQARTVTSKQILNAKQTFWDSQANVTAQSSSKGVLSHYKYAKSESVVATPWIFHKGQLGGYTRIGYTELKARLRQLSSGSTTKTHFATIKQLNRALAQAKAGLTIKKYSELLYYRNGTVSVQSTGFIARGNHLYALSMTYGSSSDELGDVDVAQIYTRKEYQAPRRHLSQAQIAGYWSASNYDAVQVQDGQLFSVNSTSSMTSASRFNVQDLAEISTQKLYASNYATRVAEAMTVGYTIPQATSLVANDIEYTYLFLSANKMVRIKGNAVTTFTKSQTSGTAAKMPPAIKAVFAAADKQKQGEYADSVSSLSDGTYEVVFVHTLDTFTETNYMDQRDYQQATIHDGQVTFKEM
;
A
#
# COMPACT_ATOMS: atom_id res chain seq x y z
N MET A 1 38.51 47.04 -65.46
CA MET A 1 39.80 46.30 -65.45
C MET A 1 40.11 46.03 -63.99
N ALA A 2 39.81 44.85 -63.45
CA ALA A 2 40.47 43.56 -63.67
C ALA A 2 41.81 43.44 -62.90
N ALA A 3 41.88 42.32 -62.19
CA ALA A 3 43.05 41.58 -61.73
C ALA A 3 43.66 41.92 -60.35
N ALA A 4 43.60 40.88 -59.52
CA ALA A 4 44.24 40.66 -58.23
C ALA A 4 45.74 40.31 -58.36
N VAL A 5 46.46 40.32 -57.23
CA VAL A 5 47.18 39.17 -56.60
C VAL A 5 47.95 39.69 -55.36
N VAL A 6 47.57 39.30 -54.12
CA VAL A 6 48.18 38.32 -53.15
C VAL A 6 49.63 38.68 -52.70
N VAL A 7 49.99 38.85 -51.41
CA VAL A 7 50.39 37.80 -50.43
C VAL A 7 50.85 38.37 -49.05
N LEU A 8 50.36 37.73 -47.95
CA LEU A 8 50.89 37.46 -46.56
C LEU A 8 51.56 38.57 -45.69
N VAL A 9 51.63 38.54 -44.35
CA VAL A 9 51.02 37.85 -43.17
C VAL A 9 51.60 38.55 -41.93
N MET A 10 50.86 38.67 -40.81
CA MET A 10 51.33 38.26 -39.46
C MET A 10 50.26 38.46 -38.37
N ALA A 11 50.28 37.51 -37.45
CA ALA A 11 49.29 37.16 -36.44
C ALA A 11 49.33 38.06 -35.19
N LEU A 12 48.29 38.00 -34.34
CA LEU A 12 48.37 37.53 -32.94
C LEU A 12 47.02 37.63 -32.21
N GLY A 13 46.54 36.47 -31.76
CA GLY A 13 45.82 36.17 -30.52
C GLY A 13 44.76 37.11 -29.94
N VAL A 14 43.52 36.59 -29.80
CA VAL A 14 42.90 36.32 -28.49
C VAL A 14 41.95 35.13 -28.65
N TRP A 15 42.45 33.93 -28.35
CA TRP A 15 41.61 32.78 -28.02
C TRP A 15 41.68 32.60 -26.50
N GLY A 16 40.57 32.84 -25.82
CA GLY A 16 40.49 32.60 -24.38
C GLY A 16 39.18 33.10 -23.79
N PHE A 17 38.53 32.23 -23.00
CA PHE A 17 37.42 32.54 -22.09
C PHE A 17 35.98 32.52 -22.63
N THR A 18 35.52 31.40 -23.21
CA THR A 18 34.08 31.06 -23.13
C THR A 18 33.75 29.59 -22.81
N SER A 19 34.73 28.73 -22.52
CA SER A 19 34.46 27.30 -22.28
C SER A 19 34.38 26.88 -20.81
N LEU A 20 34.77 27.72 -19.83
CA LEU A 20 34.78 27.30 -18.41
C LEU A 20 33.49 27.57 -17.61
N SER A 21 32.52 28.32 -18.15
CA SER A 21 31.26 28.63 -17.46
C SER A 21 30.08 27.74 -17.87
N ARG A 22 30.08 27.21 -19.10
CA ARG A 22 29.01 26.31 -19.60
C ARG A 22 29.07 24.90 -19.03
N GLN A 23 30.24 24.41 -18.64
CA GLN A 23 30.39 23.08 -18.02
C GLN A 23 29.94 23.09 -16.54
N THR A 24 30.18 24.18 -15.81
CA THR A 24 29.75 24.35 -14.41
C THR A 24 28.26 24.65 -14.29
N GLN A 25 27.65 25.40 -15.22
CA GLN A 25 26.19 25.56 -15.27
C GLN A 25 25.47 24.26 -15.63
N ARG A 26 25.91 23.50 -16.65
CA ARG A 26 25.30 22.20 -16.98
C ARG A 26 25.47 21.15 -15.88
N ALA A 27 26.61 21.13 -15.18
CA ALA A 27 26.82 20.23 -14.05
C ALA A 27 25.98 20.62 -12.81
N THR A 28 25.67 21.91 -12.64
CA THR A 28 24.83 22.42 -11.55
C THR A 28 23.34 22.24 -11.84
N GLU A 29 22.90 22.46 -13.09
CA GLU A 29 21.53 22.17 -13.55
C GLU A 29 21.24 20.66 -13.58
N GLN A 30 22.19 19.81 -14.01
CA GLN A 30 22.03 18.35 -13.89
C GLN A 30 22.05 17.87 -12.42
N ARG A 31 22.76 18.56 -11.52
CA ARG A 31 22.74 18.25 -10.08
C ARG A 31 21.46 18.71 -9.40
N GLN A 32 20.93 19.88 -9.74
CA GLN A 32 19.65 20.38 -9.21
C GLN A 32 18.45 19.62 -9.79
N ALA A 33 18.47 19.26 -11.08
CA ALA A 33 17.46 18.41 -11.68
C ALA A 33 17.37 17.02 -11.02
N ARG A 34 18.50 16.47 -10.52
CA ARG A 34 18.55 15.15 -9.85
C ARG A 34 17.95 15.14 -8.44
N THR A 35 18.01 16.22 -7.68
CA THR A 35 17.43 16.30 -6.32
C THR A 35 15.97 16.73 -6.33
N VAL A 36 15.55 17.45 -7.38
CA VAL A 36 14.16 17.89 -7.58
C VAL A 36 13.24 16.71 -7.95
N THR A 37 13.76 15.66 -8.62
CA THR A 37 12.96 14.48 -9.02
C THR A 37 12.36 13.74 -7.82
N SER A 38 13.15 13.49 -6.75
CA SER A 38 12.66 12.75 -5.58
C SER A 38 11.52 13.47 -4.87
N LYS A 39 11.67 14.77 -4.62
CA LYS A 39 10.63 15.57 -3.95
C LYS A 39 9.35 15.61 -4.79
N GLN A 40 9.47 15.80 -6.10
CA GLN A 40 8.32 15.85 -6.99
C GLN A 40 7.56 14.52 -7.04
N ILE A 41 8.27 13.39 -7.20
CA ILE A 41 7.64 12.07 -7.26
C ILE A 41 6.93 11.76 -5.95
N LEU A 42 7.61 11.95 -4.83
CA LEU A 42 7.05 11.62 -3.51
C LEU A 42 5.86 12.52 -3.16
N ASN A 43 5.85 13.78 -3.63
CA ASN A 43 4.75 14.73 -3.44
C ASN A 43 3.51 14.49 -4.33
N ALA A 44 3.51 13.46 -5.19
CA ALA A 44 2.31 13.11 -5.92
C ALA A 44 1.16 12.73 -4.96
N LYS A 45 -0.09 12.79 -5.47
CA LYS A 45 -1.30 12.49 -4.68
C LYS A 45 -1.15 11.18 -3.92
N GLN A 46 -0.70 10.12 -4.60
CA GLN A 46 -0.27 8.89 -3.96
C GLN A 46 0.76 8.16 -4.86
N THR A 47 1.75 7.51 -4.25
CA THR A 47 2.69 6.64 -4.96
C THR A 47 2.86 5.33 -4.21
N PHE A 48 2.77 4.23 -4.95
CA PHE A 48 2.91 2.86 -4.46
C PHE A 48 4.25 2.30 -4.94
N TRP A 49 5.01 1.74 -4.01
CA TRP A 49 6.35 1.23 -4.23
C TRP A 49 6.40 -0.25 -3.89
N ASP A 50 6.69 -1.06 -4.90
CA ASP A 50 6.76 -2.52 -4.82
C ASP A 50 8.21 -2.98 -4.66
N SER A 51 8.47 -3.86 -3.70
CA SER A 51 9.84 -4.32 -3.44
C SER A 51 10.34 -5.17 -4.61
N GLN A 52 11.58 -4.96 -5.02
CA GLN A 52 12.15 -5.68 -6.17
C GLN A 52 13.52 -6.30 -5.86
N ALA A 53 14.27 -5.69 -4.96
CA ALA A 53 15.63 -6.09 -4.69
C ALA A 53 16.13 -5.53 -3.36
N ASN A 54 17.18 -6.12 -2.85
CA ASN A 54 17.96 -5.59 -1.74
C ASN A 54 19.45 -5.54 -2.09
N VAL A 55 20.16 -4.69 -1.36
CA VAL A 55 21.61 -4.66 -1.30
C VAL A 55 22.03 -5.00 0.12
N THR A 56 22.80 -6.07 0.26
CA THR A 56 23.42 -6.49 1.51
C THR A 56 24.92 -6.17 1.50
N ALA A 57 25.54 -6.13 2.67
CA ALA A 57 26.98 -5.99 2.82
C ALA A 57 27.46 -6.75 4.07
N GLN A 58 28.73 -7.13 4.09
CA GLN A 58 29.34 -7.71 5.29
C GLN A 58 29.77 -6.59 6.24
N SER A 59 29.40 -6.70 7.51
CA SER A 59 29.83 -5.77 8.56
C SER A 59 30.99 -6.34 9.38
N SER A 60 32.02 -5.53 9.61
CA SER A 60 33.04 -5.84 10.62
C SER A 60 32.60 -5.43 12.03
N SER A 61 33.30 -5.93 13.06
CA SER A 61 33.10 -5.53 14.46
C SER A 61 33.34 -4.03 14.73
N LYS A 62 34.06 -3.35 13.82
CA LYS A 62 34.28 -1.88 13.84
C LYS A 62 33.23 -1.11 13.03
N GLY A 63 32.21 -1.79 12.48
CA GLY A 63 31.15 -1.18 11.69
C GLY A 63 31.58 -0.80 10.27
N VAL A 64 32.67 -1.36 9.74
CA VAL A 64 33.06 -1.15 8.34
C VAL A 64 32.28 -2.10 7.46
N LEU A 65 31.67 -1.58 6.40
CA LEU A 65 30.90 -2.36 5.43
C LEU A 65 31.72 -2.67 4.18
N SER A 66 31.78 -3.95 3.80
CA SER A 66 32.46 -4.48 2.61
C SER A 66 31.58 -5.49 1.86
N HIS A 67 32.05 -6.00 0.72
CA HIS A 67 31.38 -7.06 -0.07
C HIS A 67 29.89 -6.79 -0.35
N TYR A 68 29.58 -5.61 -0.89
CA TYR A 68 28.21 -5.25 -1.23
C TYR A 68 27.68 -6.19 -2.32
N LYS A 69 26.52 -6.79 -2.10
CA LYS A 69 25.85 -7.69 -3.04
C LYS A 69 24.49 -7.12 -3.40
N TYR A 70 24.08 -7.30 -4.64
CA TYR A 70 22.72 -6.99 -5.09
C TYR A 70 22.00 -8.32 -5.32
N ALA A 71 20.84 -8.49 -4.71
CA ALA A 71 19.96 -9.63 -4.96
C ALA A 71 18.58 -9.11 -5.37
N LYS A 72 17.97 -9.74 -6.36
CA LYS A 72 16.55 -9.54 -6.60
C LYS A 72 15.80 -10.25 -5.46
N SER A 73 14.76 -9.62 -4.93
CA SER A 73 13.88 -10.31 -4.01
C SER A 73 13.22 -11.46 -4.76
N GLU A 74 13.45 -12.69 -4.29
CA GLU A 74 12.56 -13.79 -4.59
C GLU A 74 11.19 -13.45 -3.99
N SER A 75 10.11 -13.78 -4.71
CA SER A 75 8.74 -13.26 -4.60
C SER A 75 8.07 -13.38 -3.22
N VAL A 76 8.62 -12.75 -2.19
CA VAL A 76 7.99 -12.55 -0.90
C VAL A 76 7.33 -11.19 -0.93
N VAL A 77 6.03 -11.16 -0.60
CA VAL A 77 5.21 -9.96 -0.48
C VAL A 77 5.81 -9.07 0.61
N ALA A 78 6.77 -8.23 0.27
CA ALA A 78 7.26 -7.21 1.17
C ALA A 78 6.21 -6.10 1.27
N THR A 79 5.95 -5.61 2.48
CA THR A 79 5.03 -4.49 2.69
C THR A 79 5.43 -3.31 1.78
N PRO A 80 4.52 -2.84 0.92
CA PRO A 80 4.83 -1.76 0.01
C PRO A 80 5.02 -0.46 0.79
N TRP A 81 5.89 0.42 0.28
CA TRP A 81 5.89 1.79 0.77
C TRP A 81 4.84 2.59 0.02
N ILE A 82 3.96 3.26 0.76
CA ILE A 82 2.90 4.09 0.19
C ILE A 82 3.10 5.52 0.68
N PHE A 83 3.42 6.42 -0.25
CA PHE A 83 3.53 7.85 0.04
C PHE A 83 2.28 8.56 -0.43
N HIS A 84 1.84 9.53 0.35
CA HIS A 84 0.75 10.45 0.04
C HIS A 84 1.26 11.88 0.25
N LYS A 85 1.34 12.67 -0.83
CA LYS A 85 1.81 14.07 -0.80
C LYS A 85 3.14 14.26 -0.06
N GLY A 86 4.11 13.38 -0.29
CA GLY A 86 5.48 13.47 0.24
C GLY A 86 5.65 12.90 1.65
N GLN A 87 4.57 12.38 2.23
CA GLN A 87 4.57 11.74 3.54
C GLN A 87 4.36 10.25 3.38
N LEU A 88 5.13 9.47 4.13
CA LEU A 88 4.86 8.05 4.27
C LEU A 88 3.56 7.89 5.07
N GLY A 89 2.61 7.13 4.53
CA GLY A 89 1.28 7.02 5.13
C GLY A 89 1.29 6.45 6.54
N GLY A 90 0.65 7.15 7.48
CA GLY A 90 0.63 6.78 8.91
C GLY A 90 1.84 7.27 9.71
N TYR A 91 2.79 7.99 9.07
CA TYR A 91 4.01 8.46 9.73
C TYR A 91 4.16 9.97 9.73
N THR A 92 4.85 10.47 10.75
CA THR A 92 5.26 11.87 10.83
C THR A 92 6.68 12.04 10.30
N ARG A 93 6.90 13.00 9.40
CA ARG A 93 8.23 13.32 8.88
C ARG A 93 9.10 13.97 9.96
N ILE A 94 10.35 13.56 10.04
CA ILE A 94 11.35 14.09 10.97
C ILE A 94 12.67 14.42 10.25
N GLY A 95 13.56 15.15 10.93
CA GLY A 95 14.92 15.41 10.47
C GLY A 95 15.91 14.32 10.89
N TYR A 96 17.08 14.28 10.24
CA TYR A 96 18.14 13.32 10.59
C TYR A 96 18.63 13.45 12.04
N THR A 97 18.72 14.68 12.56
CA THR A 97 19.15 14.93 13.95
C THR A 97 18.20 14.25 14.95
N GLU A 98 16.89 14.40 14.74
CA GLU A 98 15.88 13.74 15.56
C GLU A 98 15.93 12.22 15.39
N LEU A 99 15.99 11.72 14.15
CA LEU A 99 16.12 10.29 13.88
C LEU A 99 17.31 9.68 14.63
N LYS A 100 18.49 10.31 14.51
CA LYS A 100 19.72 9.83 15.14
C LYS A 100 19.63 9.82 16.66
N ALA A 101 19.03 10.86 17.26
CA ALA A 101 18.82 10.92 18.70
C ALA A 101 17.93 9.77 19.19
N ARG A 102 16.81 9.52 18.51
CA ARG A 102 15.87 8.43 18.84
C ARG A 102 16.49 7.04 18.64
N LEU A 103 17.19 6.82 17.53
CA LEU A 103 17.90 5.55 17.29
C LEU A 103 18.97 5.28 18.36
N ARG A 104 19.67 6.32 18.83
CA ARG A 104 20.62 6.17 19.95
C ARG A 104 19.93 5.74 21.24
N GLN A 105 18.80 6.37 21.57
CA GLN A 105 17.99 5.99 22.73
C GLN A 105 17.46 4.56 22.65
N LEU A 106 17.01 4.12 21.46
CA LEU A 106 16.57 2.74 21.25
C LEU A 106 17.73 1.73 21.38
N SER A 107 18.94 2.13 21.02
CA SER A 107 20.13 1.25 21.09
C SER A 107 20.83 1.23 22.46
N SER A 108 20.54 2.15 23.39
CA SER A 108 21.33 2.31 24.62
C SER A 108 21.20 1.16 25.63
N GLY A 109 20.20 0.29 25.47
CA GLY A 109 20.04 -0.93 26.26
C GLY A 109 20.38 -2.22 25.50
N SER A 110 20.88 -2.13 24.26
CA SER A 110 21.16 -3.32 23.43
C SER A 110 22.55 -3.89 23.72
N THR A 111 22.64 -5.21 23.83
CA THR A 111 23.91 -5.95 23.84
C THR A 111 24.62 -5.94 22.48
N THR A 112 23.90 -5.59 21.40
CA THR A 112 24.45 -5.48 20.05
C THR A 112 24.98 -4.08 19.79
N LYS A 113 26.23 -3.97 19.33
CA LYS A 113 26.80 -2.68 18.92
C LYS A 113 26.08 -2.20 17.67
N THR A 114 25.41 -1.06 17.79
CA THR A 114 24.71 -0.39 16.69
C THR A 114 25.63 0.62 16.02
N HIS A 115 25.79 0.51 14.71
CA HIS A 115 26.56 1.45 13.89
C HIS A 115 25.63 2.32 13.06
N PHE A 116 26.00 3.58 12.87
CA PHE A 116 25.27 4.51 12.00
C PHE A 116 25.89 4.52 10.61
N ALA A 117 25.07 4.32 9.58
CA ALA A 117 25.52 4.36 8.20
C ALA A 117 26.02 5.76 7.81
N THR A 118 27.23 5.81 7.25
CA THR A 118 27.82 7.03 6.69
C THR A 118 27.32 7.28 5.27
N ILE A 119 27.30 8.54 4.82
CA ILE A 119 26.98 8.90 3.42
C ILE A 119 27.82 8.10 2.41
N LYS A 120 29.10 7.81 2.72
CA LYS A 120 29.97 6.99 1.88
C LYS A 120 29.43 5.56 1.72
N GLN A 121 28.97 4.94 2.80
CA GLN A 121 28.36 3.60 2.77
C GLN A 121 27.02 3.61 2.04
N LEU A 122 26.17 4.62 2.31
CA LEU A 122 24.90 4.79 1.60
C LEU A 122 25.10 4.93 0.09
N ASN A 123 26.09 5.72 -0.34
CA ASN A 123 26.43 5.89 -1.74
C ASN A 123 27.01 4.63 -2.37
N ARG A 124 27.74 3.79 -1.62
CA ARG A 124 28.19 2.47 -2.11
C ARG A 124 27.01 1.55 -2.36
N ALA A 125 26.04 1.50 -1.44
CA ALA A 125 24.81 0.72 -1.65
C ALA A 125 24.02 1.21 -2.87
N LEU A 126 23.86 2.52 -3.04
CA LEU A 126 23.21 3.10 -4.22
C LEU A 126 23.96 2.82 -5.52
N ALA A 127 25.30 2.84 -5.51
CA ALA A 127 26.11 2.47 -6.67
C ALA A 127 25.93 0.98 -7.02
N GLN A 128 25.92 0.10 -6.01
CA GLN A 128 25.65 -1.32 -6.18
C GLN A 128 24.25 -1.58 -6.76
N ALA A 129 23.26 -0.81 -6.32
CA ALA A 129 21.90 -0.81 -6.86
C ALA A 129 21.77 -0.09 -8.23
N LYS A 130 22.88 0.40 -8.81
CA LYS A 130 22.91 1.16 -10.08
C LYS A 130 21.95 2.37 -10.10
N ALA A 131 21.75 3.03 -8.95
CA ALA A 131 20.76 4.10 -8.79
C ALA A 131 21.07 5.37 -9.61
N GLY A 132 22.32 5.54 -10.02
CA GLY A 132 22.83 6.70 -10.76
C GLY A 132 22.65 8.05 -10.04
N LEU A 133 22.44 8.02 -8.73
CA LEU A 133 22.33 9.19 -7.85
C LEU A 133 23.40 9.12 -6.76
N THR A 134 23.70 10.26 -6.14
CA THR A 134 24.68 10.37 -5.07
C THR A 134 24.16 11.34 -4.02
N ILE A 135 24.11 10.88 -2.78
CA ILE A 135 23.75 11.65 -1.60
C ILE A 135 24.95 12.48 -1.18
N LYS A 136 24.74 13.76 -0.91
CA LYS A 136 25.79 14.66 -0.38
C LYS A 136 25.59 15.00 1.08
N LYS A 137 24.34 14.98 1.55
CA LYS A 137 23.95 15.33 2.91
C LYS A 137 22.75 14.51 3.35
N TYR A 138 22.65 14.19 4.64
CA TYR A 138 21.51 13.44 5.18
C TYR A 138 20.17 14.14 4.96
N SER A 139 20.14 15.47 4.84
CA SER A 139 18.91 16.22 4.56
C SER A 139 18.34 16.00 3.14
N GLU A 140 19.05 15.28 2.27
CA GLU A 140 18.53 14.85 0.96
C GLU A 140 17.65 13.59 1.08
N LEU A 141 17.69 12.91 2.24
CA LEU A 141 16.84 11.78 2.55
C LEU A 141 15.60 12.23 3.36
N LEU A 142 14.53 11.44 3.27
CA LEU A 142 13.35 11.58 4.10
C LEU A 142 13.35 10.55 5.22
N TYR A 143 12.90 10.96 6.40
CA TYR A 143 12.87 10.15 7.62
C TYR A 143 11.53 10.28 8.31
N TYR A 144 11.13 9.23 9.00
CA TYR A 144 9.76 9.09 9.49
C TYR A 144 9.72 8.45 10.88
N ARG A 145 8.79 8.91 11.72
CA ARG A 145 8.43 8.32 13.01
C ARG A 145 7.01 7.79 13.01
N ASN A 146 6.79 6.71 13.74
CA ASN A 146 5.46 6.19 14.05
C ASN A 146 5.12 6.57 15.49
N GLY A 147 4.06 7.35 15.66
CA GLY A 147 3.68 7.88 16.97
C GLY A 147 4.79 8.71 17.62
N THR A 148 4.84 8.70 18.95
CA THR A 148 5.73 9.56 19.76
C THR A 148 7.09 8.94 20.05
N VAL A 149 7.23 7.61 19.98
CA VAL A 149 8.43 6.89 20.44
C VAL A 149 9.18 6.20 19.30
N SER A 150 8.48 5.56 18.36
CA SER A 150 9.09 4.68 17.36
C SER A 150 9.58 5.45 16.12
N VAL A 151 10.70 5.02 15.55
CA VAL A 151 11.27 5.56 14.30
C VAL A 151 11.60 4.47 13.31
N GLN A 152 11.41 4.76 12.02
CA GLN A 152 11.94 3.93 10.96
C GLN A 152 13.45 4.17 10.85
N SER A 153 14.27 3.12 10.99
CA SER A 153 15.73 3.22 10.78
C SER A 153 16.10 3.25 9.29
N THR A 154 15.33 4.03 8.51
CA THR A 154 15.35 4.02 7.06
C THR A 154 15.34 5.46 6.55
N GLY A 155 16.28 5.78 5.66
CA GLY A 155 16.30 7.01 4.90
C GLY A 155 15.79 6.77 3.48
N PHE A 156 14.77 7.52 3.07
CA PHE A 156 14.15 7.36 1.76
C PHE A 156 14.66 8.38 0.74
N ILE A 157 14.94 7.91 -0.47
CA ILE A 157 15.22 8.75 -1.64
C ILE A 157 14.69 8.08 -2.90
N ALA A 158 14.11 8.85 -3.81
CA ALA A 158 13.52 8.34 -5.04
C ALA A 158 14.17 8.95 -6.29
N ARG A 159 14.21 8.20 -7.38
CA ARG A 159 14.64 8.67 -8.69
C ARG A 159 13.94 7.89 -9.80
N GLY A 160 13.26 8.61 -10.70
CA GLY A 160 12.46 7.99 -11.75
C GLY A 160 11.42 7.04 -11.15
N ASN A 161 11.39 5.80 -11.62
CA ASN A 161 10.49 4.77 -11.11
C ASN A 161 11.10 3.92 -9.99
N HIS A 162 12.13 4.41 -9.29
CA HIS A 162 12.77 3.70 -8.18
C HIS A 162 12.71 4.48 -6.86
N LEU A 163 12.41 3.78 -5.77
CA LEU A 163 12.58 4.24 -4.39
C LEU A 163 13.66 3.40 -3.72
N TYR A 164 14.57 4.07 -3.03
CA TYR A 164 15.63 3.46 -2.26
C TYR A 164 15.36 3.72 -0.78
N ALA A 165 15.09 2.65 -0.04
CA ALA A 165 14.97 2.63 1.41
C ALA A 165 16.32 2.21 1.98
N LEU A 166 17.07 3.18 2.51
CA LEU A 166 18.46 2.99 2.94
C LEU A 166 18.52 2.79 4.46
N SER A 167 19.13 1.69 4.90
CA SER A 167 19.30 1.40 6.32
C SER A 167 20.22 2.45 6.96
N MET A 168 19.71 3.14 7.98
CA MET A 168 20.44 4.19 8.69
C MET A 168 21.28 3.65 9.84
N THR A 169 20.96 2.46 10.31
CA THR A 169 21.75 1.70 11.29
C THR A 169 21.84 0.24 10.91
N TYR A 170 22.87 -0.43 11.41
CA TYR A 170 23.04 -1.88 11.34
C TYR A 170 23.75 -2.36 12.62
N GLY A 171 23.43 -3.58 13.04
CA GLY A 171 24.09 -4.22 14.17
C GLY A 171 25.35 -4.95 13.75
N SER A 172 26.30 -5.12 14.66
CA SER A 172 27.39 -6.10 14.55
C SER A 172 27.44 -6.94 15.82
N SER A 173 27.31 -8.26 15.73
CA SER A 173 27.67 -9.16 16.83
C SER A 173 29.21 -9.25 16.93
N SER A 174 29.72 -9.70 18.08
CA SER A 174 31.17 -9.77 18.35
C SER A 174 31.91 -10.75 17.43
N ASP A 175 31.22 -11.76 16.88
CA ASP A 175 31.88 -12.96 16.34
C ASP A 175 31.43 -13.39 14.93
N GLU A 176 30.59 -12.64 14.20
CA GLU A 176 30.23 -13.00 12.82
C GLU A 176 30.24 -11.81 11.83
N LEU A 177 30.84 -12.07 10.66
CA LEU A 177 30.81 -11.28 9.42
C LEU A 177 29.43 -11.34 8.74
N GLY A 178 28.36 -11.17 9.52
CA GLY A 178 26.98 -11.32 9.03
C GLY A 178 26.67 -10.37 7.87
N ASP A 179 25.90 -10.85 6.90
CA ASP A 179 25.33 -10.01 5.85
C ASP A 179 24.24 -9.12 6.49
N VAL A 180 24.42 -7.80 6.39
CA VAL A 180 23.44 -6.80 6.84
C VAL A 180 22.74 -6.17 5.64
N ASP A 181 21.42 -5.94 5.76
CA ASP A 181 20.67 -5.19 4.76
C ASP A 181 21.06 -3.70 4.81
N VAL A 182 21.53 -3.16 3.69
CA VAL A 182 21.97 -1.76 3.58
C VAL A 182 20.98 -0.93 2.76
N ALA A 183 20.32 -1.53 1.78
CA ALA A 183 19.29 -0.86 1.00
C ALA A 183 18.23 -1.86 0.52
N GLN A 184 16.97 -1.43 0.54
CA GLN A 184 15.89 -2.06 -0.20
C GLN A 184 15.49 -1.17 -1.37
N ILE A 185 15.29 -1.78 -2.52
CA ILE A 185 14.98 -1.13 -3.78
C ILE A 185 13.56 -1.49 -4.17
N TYR A 186 12.77 -0.46 -4.37
CA TYR A 186 11.40 -0.57 -4.79
C TYR A 186 11.22 0.06 -6.17
N THR A 187 10.25 -0.44 -6.93
CA THR A 187 9.82 0.18 -8.18
C THR A 187 8.40 0.67 -8.09
N ARG A 188 8.14 1.79 -8.77
CA ARG A 188 6.78 2.21 -9.08
C ARG A 188 6.36 1.46 -10.34
N LYS A 189 5.42 0.52 -10.19
CA LYS A 189 4.75 -0.11 -11.32
C LYS A 189 3.41 0.57 -11.59
N GLU A 190 2.94 0.45 -12.82
CA GLU A 190 1.57 0.80 -13.14
C GLU A 190 0.67 -0.37 -12.73
N TYR A 191 -0.26 -0.07 -11.83
CA TYR A 191 -1.25 -1.03 -11.36
C TYR A 191 -2.62 -0.64 -11.91
N GLN A 192 -3.48 -1.63 -12.13
CA GLN A 192 -4.88 -1.35 -12.37
C GLN A 192 -5.50 -0.76 -11.10
N ALA A 193 -6.17 0.38 -11.25
CA ALA A 193 -6.80 1.10 -10.14
C ALA A 193 -8.08 1.79 -10.61
N PRO A 194 -9.00 2.08 -9.68
CA PRO A 194 -10.08 3.03 -9.94
C PRO A 194 -9.49 4.38 -10.35
N ARG A 195 -9.89 4.87 -11.53
CA ARG A 195 -9.37 6.15 -12.08
C ARG A 195 -10.23 7.35 -11.69
N ARG A 196 -11.47 7.10 -11.28
CA ARG A 196 -12.45 8.10 -10.86
C ARG A 196 -13.11 7.59 -9.59
N HIS A 197 -13.42 8.52 -8.69
CA HIS A 197 -14.27 8.25 -7.55
C HIS A 197 -15.70 7.93 -8.04
N LEU A 198 -16.32 6.93 -7.43
CA LEU A 198 -17.67 6.47 -7.75
C LEU A 198 -18.57 6.78 -6.54
N SER A 199 -19.86 7.01 -6.78
CA SER A 199 -20.85 7.07 -5.70
C SER A 199 -21.48 5.70 -5.44
N GLN A 200 -22.04 5.52 -4.24
CA GLN A 200 -22.81 4.32 -3.87
C GLN A 200 -23.94 4.02 -4.87
N ALA A 201 -24.64 5.06 -5.35
CA ALA A 201 -25.69 4.92 -6.34
C ALA A 201 -25.17 4.37 -7.70
N GLN A 202 -23.95 4.73 -8.10
CA GLN A 202 -23.36 4.23 -9.34
C GLN A 202 -23.02 2.75 -9.27
N ILE A 203 -22.69 2.23 -8.08
CA ILE A 203 -22.33 0.82 -7.89
C ILE A 203 -23.49 -0.07 -7.43
N ALA A 204 -24.60 0.51 -6.96
CA ALA A 204 -25.80 -0.22 -6.57
C ALA A 204 -26.36 -1.07 -7.71
N GLY A 205 -26.71 -2.32 -7.44
CA GLY A 205 -27.23 -3.28 -8.42
C GLY A 205 -26.62 -4.68 -8.28
N TYR A 206 -26.86 -5.51 -9.29
CA TYR A 206 -26.36 -6.88 -9.35
C TYR A 206 -25.01 -6.94 -10.05
N TRP A 207 -24.11 -7.77 -9.55
CA TRP A 207 -22.78 -7.97 -10.08
C TRP A 207 -22.56 -9.46 -10.27
N SER A 208 -22.12 -9.88 -11.46
CA SER A 208 -21.91 -11.29 -11.77
C SER A 208 -20.54 -11.51 -12.41
N ALA A 209 -19.83 -12.51 -11.91
CA ALA A 209 -18.66 -13.09 -12.56
C ALA A 209 -19.05 -14.33 -13.37
N SER A 210 -20.07 -15.07 -12.91
CA SER A 210 -20.69 -16.18 -13.62
C SER A 210 -22.14 -16.38 -13.14
N ASN A 211 -22.85 -17.36 -13.72
CA ASN A 211 -24.21 -17.72 -13.29
C ASN A 211 -24.30 -18.21 -11.83
N TYR A 212 -23.19 -18.66 -11.25
CA TYR A 212 -23.12 -19.20 -9.88
C TYR A 212 -22.29 -18.31 -8.94
N ASP A 213 -21.73 -17.22 -9.45
CA ASP A 213 -20.89 -16.31 -8.68
C ASP A 213 -21.35 -14.89 -8.93
N ALA A 214 -22.20 -14.41 -8.03
CA ALA A 214 -22.85 -13.13 -8.12
C ALA A 214 -23.02 -12.52 -6.73
N VAL A 215 -22.95 -11.20 -6.68
CA VAL A 215 -23.16 -10.40 -5.48
C VAL A 215 -24.15 -9.27 -5.77
N GLN A 216 -24.78 -8.75 -4.73
CA GLN A 216 -25.66 -7.59 -4.83
C GLN A 216 -25.07 -6.44 -4.04
N VAL A 217 -25.03 -5.24 -4.63
CA VAL A 217 -24.73 -4.01 -3.89
C VAL A 217 -26.03 -3.26 -3.69
N GLN A 218 -26.40 -3.01 -2.44
CA GLN A 218 -27.62 -2.31 -2.06
C GLN A 218 -27.38 -1.55 -0.76
N ASP A 219 -27.87 -0.30 -0.68
CA ASP A 219 -27.84 0.52 0.53
C ASP A 219 -26.45 0.65 1.18
N GLY A 220 -25.41 0.77 0.34
CA GLY A 220 -24.02 0.89 0.78
C GLY A 220 -23.38 -0.42 1.26
N GLN A 221 -24.05 -1.56 1.09
CA GLN A 221 -23.56 -2.87 1.49
C GLN A 221 -23.41 -3.80 0.27
N LEU A 222 -22.41 -4.67 0.31
CA LEU A 222 -22.23 -5.78 -0.61
C LEU A 222 -22.74 -7.05 0.07
N PHE A 223 -23.63 -7.76 -0.62
CA PHE A 223 -24.22 -9.03 -0.20
C PHE A 223 -23.72 -10.16 -1.10
N SER A 224 -23.22 -11.22 -0.49
CA SER A 224 -22.93 -12.50 -1.15
C SER A 224 -23.96 -13.53 -0.72
N VAL A 225 -24.57 -14.24 -1.66
CA VAL A 225 -25.56 -15.29 -1.37
C VAL A 225 -25.05 -16.61 -1.95
N ASN A 226 -25.01 -17.63 -1.11
CA ASN A 226 -24.63 -18.98 -1.48
C ASN A 226 -25.79 -19.92 -1.13
N SER A 227 -26.39 -20.54 -2.14
CA SER A 227 -27.47 -21.51 -1.97
C SER A 227 -27.04 -22.89 -2.44
N THR A 228 -27.19 -23.89 -1.57
CA THR A 228 -27.13 -25.32 -1.89
C THR A 228 -28.54 -25.91 -1.83
N SER A 229 -28.69 -27.20 -2.11
CA SER A 229 -29.99 -27.90 -2.02
C SER A 229 -30.57 -27.95 -0.60
N SER A 230 -29.75 -27.77 0.44
CA SER A 230 -30.14 -27.93 1.84
C SER A 230 -29.96 -26.67 2.69
N MET A 231 -29.26 -25.65 2.19
CA MET A 231 -28.96 -24.44 2.95
C MET A 231 -28.84 -23.23 2.02
N THR A 232 -29.35 -22.08 2.45
CA THR A 232 -28.98 -20.78 1.90
C THR A 232 -28.30 -19.95 2.96
N SER A 233 -27.09 -19.49 2.65
CA SER A 233 -26.32 -18.56 3.47
C SER A 233 -26.16 -17.24 2.74
N ALA A 234 -26.28 -16.13 3.46
CA ALA A 234 -25.98 -14.82 2.95
C ALA A 234 -25.05 -14.10 3.91
N SER A 235 -24.04 -13.41 3.37
CA SER A 235 -23.15 -12.55 4.13
C SER A 235 -23.19 -11.13 3.58
N ARG A 236 -22.94 -10.13 4.43
CA ARG A 236 -22.95 -8.72 4.06
C ARG A 236 -21.79 -7.94 4.67
N PHE A 237 -21.34 -6.94 3.93
CA PHE A 237 -20.21 -6.08 4.32
C PHE A 237 -20.45 -4.66 3.84
N ASN A 238 -19.96 -3.67 4.57
CA ASN A 238 -20.05 -2.28 4.12
C ASN A 238 -19.13 -2.05 2.92
N VAL A 239 -19.64 -1.34 1.91
CA VAL A 239 -18.82 -0.75 0.86
C VAL A 239 -18.28 0.57 1.38
N GLN A 240 -17.02 0.58 1.77
CA GLN A 240 -16.32 1.72 2.34
C GLN A 240 -15.80 2.66 1.25
N ASP A 241 -16.07 3.95 1.43
CA ASP A 241 -15.46 5.02 0.65
C ASP A 241 -14.17 5.50 1.32
N LEU A 242 -13.03 5.09 0.75
CA LEU A 242 -11.74 5.42 1.34
C LEU A 242 -11.43 6.93 1.27
N ALA A 243 -12.12 7.70 0.42
CA ALA A 243 -11.95 9.14 0.35
C ALA A 243 -12.51 9.85 1.59
N GLU A 244 -13.48 9.24 2.27
CA GLU A 244 -14.11 9.77 3.49
C GLU A 244 -13.35 9.39 4.77
N ILE A 245 -12.45 8.39 4.68
CA ILE A 245 -11.62 7.95 5.79
C ILE A 245 -10.37 8.82 5.88
N SER A 246 -10.07 9.36 7.07
CA SER A 246 -8.85 10.14 7.26
C SER A 246 -7.60 9.31 6.95
N THR A 247 -6.59 9.94 6.35
CA THR A 247 -5.31 9.29 6.05
C THR A 247 -4.71 8.63 7.29
N GLN A 248 -4.81 9.26 8.47
CA GLN A 248 -4.30 8.68 9.71
C GLN A 248 -5.05 7.40 10.12
N LYS A 249 -6.39 7.41 10.12
CA LYS A 249 -7.19 6.20 10.42
C LYS A 249 -6.87 5.10 9.42
N LEU A 250 -6.83 5.44 8.12
CA LEU A 250 -6.60 4.47 7.06
C LEU A 250 -5.24 3.77 7.17
N TYR A 251 -4.15 4.51 7.44
CA TYR A 251 -2.82 3.89 7.57
C TYR A 251 -2.56 3.23 8.93
N ALA A 252 -3.41 3.46 9.93
CA ALA A 252 -3.44 2.69 11.17
C ALA A 252 -4.27 1.39 11.04
N SER A 253 -4.90 1.18 9.89
CA SER A 253 -5.82 0.08 9.60
C SER A 253 -5.15 -1.02 8.77
N ASN A 254 -5.91 -2.04 8.36
CA ASN A 254 -5.45 -3.10 7.46
C ASN A 254 -5.13 -2.61 6.02
N TYR A 255 -5.37 -1.33 5.70
CA TYR A 255 -5.20 -0.77 4.36
C TYR A 255 -3.87 -1.11 3.68
N ALA A 256 -2.73 -0.92 4.36
CA ALA A 256 -1.43 -1.15 3.76
C ALA A 256 -1.22 -2.63 3.37
N THR A 257 -1.73 -3.55 4.20
CA THR A 257 -1.74 -4.99 3.94
C THR A 257 -2.62 -5.32 2.74
N ARG A 258 -3.85 -4.78 2.68
CA ARG A 258 -4.76 -5.00 1.54
C ARG A 258 -4.22 -4.45 0.22
N VAL A 259 -3.54 -3.30 0.27
CA VAL A 259 -2.84 -2.75 -0.91
C VAL A 259 -1.70 -3.67 -1.34
N ALA A 260 -0.93 -4.22 -0.40
CA ALA A 260 0.12 -5.19 -0.70
C ALA A 260 -0.44 -6.42 -1.44
N GLU A 261 -1.51 -7.02 -0.89
CA GLU A 261 -2.21 -8.16 -1.47
C GLU A 261 -2.70 -7.84 -2.89
N ALA A 262 -3.37 -6.70 -3.09
CA ALA A 262 -3.83 -6.28 -4.41
C ALA A 262 -2.68 -6.07 -5.42
N MET A 263 -1.54 -5.55 -4.97
CA MET A 263 -0.37 -5.34 -5.83
C MET A 263 0.23 -6.65 -6.34
N THR A 264 0.11 -7.75 -5.59
CA THR A 264 0.58 -9.07 -6.05
C THR A 264 -0.14 -9.56 -7.30
N VAL A 265 -1.38 -9.13 -7.50
CA VAL A 265 -2.25 -9.50 -8.63
C VAL A 265 -2.44 -8.37 -9.64
N GLY A 266 -1.59 -7.33 -9.59
CA GLY A 266 -1.57 -6.26 -10.58
C GLY A 266 -2.60 -5.13 -10.35
N TYR A 267 -3.16 -5.03 -9.14
CA TYR A 267 -4.10 -3.96 -8.75
C TYR A 267 -3.52 -3.05 -7.65
N THR A 268 -4.07 -1.85 -7.49
CA THR A 268 -3.81 -1.00 -6.32
C THR A 268 -5.08 -0.29 -5.89
N ILE A 269 -5.09 0.23 -4.66
CA ILE A 269 -6.28 0.76 -3.99
C ILE A 269 -6.00 2.21 -3.57
N PRO A 270 -6.10 3.20 -4.47
CA PRO A 270 -5.83 4.60 -4.11
C PRO A 270 -6.94 5.17 -3.23
N GLN A 271 -6.55 5.78 -2.10
CA GLN A 271 -7.47 6.30 -1.09
C GLN A 271 -8.59 7.15 -1.72
N ALA A 272 -8.23 8.12 -2.56
CA ALA A 272 -9.16 9.14 -3.02
C ALA A 272 -10.12 8.70 -4.15
N THR A 273 -10.04 7.46 -4.62
CA THR A 273 -10.86 6.97 -5.74
C THR A 273 -11.47 5.60 -5.50
N SER A 274 -11.08 4.92 -4.42
CA SER A 274 -11.48 3.55 -4.14
C SER A 274 -12.75 3.48 -3.30
N LEU A 275 -13.77 2.86 -3.87
CA LEU A 275 -14.79 2.14 -3.09
C LEU A 275 -14.34 0.69 -2.96
N VAL A 276 -14.41 0.15 -1.75
CA VAL A 276 -14.00 -1.23 -1.45
C VAL A 276 -14.98 -1.89 -0.49
N ALA A 277 -15.19 -3.19 -0.65
CA ALA A 277 -15.76 -4.03 0.39
C ALA A 277 -14.77 -5.14 0.70
N ASN A 278 -14.84 -5.69 1.90
CA ASN A 278 -14.00 -6.81 2.29
C ASN A 278 -14.84 -7.81 3.05
N ASP A 279 -14.49 -9.07 2.92
CA ASP A 279 -14.82 -10.06 3.93
C ASP A 279 -13.51 -10.68 4.41
N ILE A 280 -13.60 -11.70 5.25
CA ILE A 280 -12.40 -12.32 5.81
C ILE A 280 -11.46 -12.90 4.74
N GLU A 281 -12.00 -13.32 3.59
CA GLU A 281 -11.25 -13.97 2.52
C GLU A 281 -10.98 -13.07 1.30
N TYR A 282 -11.87 -12.12 1.02
CA TYR A 282 -11.98 -11.44 -0.27
C TYR A 282 -11.93 -9.93 -0.14
N THR A 283 -11.12 -9.27 -0.97
CA THR A 283 -11.22 -7.81 -1.20
C THR A 283 -11.96 -7.54 -2.50
N TYR A 284 -13.06 -6.80 -2.43
CA TYR A 284 -13.84 -6.33 -3.57
C TYR A 284 -13.43 -4.89 -3.88
N LEU A 285 -12.95 -4.65 -5.10
CA LEU A 285 -12.50 -3.33 -5.56
C LEU A 285 -13.31 -2.90 -6.79
N PHE A 286 -14.06 -1.79 -6.65
CA PHE A 286 -14.84 -1.22 -7.75
C PHE A 286 -13.94 -0.38 -8.65
N LEU A 287 -13.66 -0.86 -9.87
CA LEU A 287 -12.78 -0.20 -10.83
C LEU A 287 -13.53 0.85 -11.68
N SER A 288 -14.82 0.60 -11.94
CA SER A 288 -15.73 1.50 -12.63
C SER A 288 -17.18 1.20 -12.24
N ALA A 289 -18.13 2.00 -12.72
CA ALA A 289 -19.56 1.76 -12.49
C ALA A 289 -20.06 0.39 -13.00
N ASN A 290 -19.31 -0.27 -13.90
CA ASN A 290 -19.70 -1.55 -14.50
C ASN A 290 -18.67 -2.68 -14.30
N LYS A 291 -17.53 -2.42 -13.64
CA LYS A 291 -16.48 -3.41 -13.41
C LYS A 291 -16.00 -3.40 -11.96
N MET A 292 -16.06 -4.55 -11.31
CA MET A 292 -15.51 -4.82 -9.98
C MET A 292 -14.58 -6.02 -10.06
N VAL A 293 -13.57 -6.08 -9.22
CA VAL A 293 -12.73 -7.28 -9.05
C VAL A 293 -12.80 -7.76 -7.62
N ARG A 294 -12.86 -9.08 -7.44
CA ARG A 294 -12.70 -9.76 -6.15
C ARG A 294 -11.32 -10.39 -6.12
N ILE A 295 -10.54 -10.08 -5.09
CA ILE A 295 -9.16 -10.53 -4.91
C ILE A 295 -9.12 -11.50 -3.74
N LYS A 296 -8.54 -12.69 -3.95
CA LYS A 296 -8.28 -13.72 -2.93
C LYS A 296 -6.84 -14.21 -3.08
N GLY A 297 -5.95 -13.85 -2.16
CA GLY A 297 -4.53 -14.21 -2.29
C GLY A 297 -3.96 -13.79 -3.65
N ASN A 298 -3.52 -14.76 -4.44
CA ASN A 298 -2.96 -14.56 -5.80
C ASN A 298 -3.99 -14.69 -6.93
N ALA A 299 -5.29 -14.78 -6.64
CA ALA A 299 -6.36 -14.96 -7.62
C ALA A 299 -7.25 -13.73 -7.73
N VAL A 300 -7.76 -13.49 -8.95
CA VAL A 300 -8.69 -12.38 -9.26
C VAL A 300 -9.89 -12.90 -10.02
N THR A 301 -11.08 -12.59 -9.51
CA THR A 301 -12.36 -12.79 -10.19
C THR A 301 -12.90 -11.44 -10.66
N THR A 302 -13.28 -11.32 -11.93
CA THR A 302 -13.87 -10.08 -12.47
C THR A 302 -15.39 -10.19 -12.49
N PHE A 303 -16.06 -9.18 -11.96
CA PHE A 303 -17.51 -9.03 -11.97
C PHE A 303 -17.90 -7.90 -12.93
N THR A 304 -18.98 -8.14 -13.67
CA THR A 304 -19.66 -7.12 -14.49
C THR A 304 -20.99 -6.77 -13.87
N LYS A 305 -21.35 -5.49 -13.88
CA LYS A 305 -22.66 -5.05 -13.42
C LYS A 305 -23.74 -5.54 -14.39
N SER A 306 -24.76 -6.20 -13.86
CA SER A 306 -25.92 -6.68 -14.60
C SER A 306 -27.16 -5.84 -14.26
N GLN A 307 -27.97 -5.57 -15.28
CA GLN A 307 -29.30 -4.94 -15.12
C GLN A 307 -30.35 -5.97 -14.70
N THR A 308 -30.10 -7.26 -14.91
CA THR A 308 -31.01 -8.35 -14.54
C THR A 308 -30.49 -9.09 -13.32
N SER A 309 -31.39 -9.38 -12.37
CA SER A 309 -31.06 -10.25 -11.24
C SER A 309 -30.89 -11.68 -11.76
N GLY A 310 -29.66 -12.14 -11.92
CA GLY A 310 -29.42 -13.58 -11.93
C GLY A 310 -29.94 -14.19 -10.62
N THR A 311 -30.44 -15.42 -10.65
CA THR A 311 -30.98 -16.09 -9.46
C THR A 311 -29.95 -16.20 -8.33
N ALA A 312 -28.66 -16.27 -8.64
CA ALA A 312 -27.56 -16.42 -7.68
C ALA A 312 -27.32 -15.21 -6.75
N ALA A 313 -27.82 -14.01 -7.07
CA ALA A 313 -27.59 -12.82 -6.23
C ALA A 313 -28.80 -12.37 -5.40
N LYS A 314 -29.97 -13.01 -5.54
CA LYS A 314 -31.20 -12.53 -4.91
C LYS A 314 -31.33 -13.09 -3.51
N MET A 315 -31.10 -12.25 -2.51
CA MET A 315 -31.27 -12.61 -1.10
C MET A 315 -32.75 -12.97 -0.79
N PRO A 316 -33.01 -14.13 -0.17
CA PRO A 316 -34.36 -14.54 0.23
C PRO A 316 -35.04 -13.52 1.18
N PRO A 317 -36.37 -13.29 1.07
CA PRO A 317 -37.08 -12.36 1.94
C PRO A 317 -36.95 -12.67 3.43
N ALA A 318 -36.94 -13.95 3.81
CA ALA A 318 -36.77 -14.37 5.19
C ALA A 318 -35.40 -13.95 5.76
N ILE A 319 -34.32 -14.18 5.02
CA ILE A 319 -32.97 -13.75 5.40
C ILE A 319 -32.89 -12.22 5.51
N LYS A 320 -33.54 -11.47 4.58
CA LYS A 320 -33.64 -10.01 4.69
C LYS A 320 -34.33 -9.56 5.97
N ALA A 321 -35.40 -10.24 6.38
CA ALA A 321 -36.11 -9.94 7.61
C ALA A 321 -35.23 -10.19 8.85
N VAL A 322 -34.43 -11.27 8.84
CA VAL A 322 -33.47 -11.57 9.92
C VAL A 322 -32.40 -10.49 10.03
N PHE A 323 -31.76 -10.09 8.94
CA PHE A 323 -30.80 -8.96 8.97
C PHE A 323 -31.42 -7.67 9.51
N ALA A 324 -32.62 -7.32 9.03
CA ALA A 324 -33.31 -6.11 9.46
C ALA A 324 -33.73 -6.14 10.94
N ALA A 325 -33.98 -7.33 11.51
CA ALA A 325 -34.25 -7.50 12.93
C ALA A 325 -32.97 -7.43 13.76
N ALA A 326 -31.88 -8.04 13.27
CA ALA A 326 -30.57 -8.01 13.92
C ALA A 326 -30.05 -6.57 14.06
N ASP A 327 -30.20 -5.75 13.01
CA ASP A 327 -29.83 -4.32 13.02
C ASP A 327 -30.58 -3.49 14.06
N LYS A 328 -31.71 -3.99 14.57
CA LYS A 328 -32.53 -3.30 15.60
C LYS A 328 -32.27 -3.81 17.01
N GLN A 329 -31.64 -4.97 17.18
CA GLN A 329 -31.58 -5.67 18.46
C GLN A 329 -30.53 -5.09 19.41
N LYS A 330 -29.33 -4.76 18.91
CA LYS A 330 -28.19 -4.42 19.76
C LYS A 330 -27.31 -3.34 19.13
N GLN A 331 -27.10 -2.24 19.87
CA GLN A 331 -26.21 -1.17 19.40
C GLN A 331 -24.75 -1.63 19.42
N GLY A 332 -24.04 -1.43 18.30
CA GLY A 332 -22.62 -1.77 18.19
C GLY A 332 -22.33 -3.21 17.80
N GLU A 333 -23.36 -4.01 17.50
CA GLU A 333 -23.23 -5.33 16.90
C GLU A 333 -24.09 -5.43 15.65
N TYR A 334 -23.59 -6.17 14.66
CA TYR A 334 -24.19 -6.28 13.34
C TYR A 334 -24.18 -7.74 12.92
N ALA A 335 -25.28 -8.24 12.38
CA ALA A 335 -25.24 -9.54 11.72
C ALA A 335 -24.43 -9.43 10.42
N ASP A 336 -23.30 -10.11 10.29
CA ASP A 336 -22.52 -10.19 9.04
C ASP A 336 -22.92 -11.39 8.19
N SER A 337 -23.52 -12.42 8.79
CA SER A 337 -23.95 -13.64 8.11
C SER A 337 -25.26 -14.19 8.68
N VAL A 338 -26.10 -14.73 7.81
CA VAL A 338 -27.33 -15.46 8.14
C VAL A 338 -27.42 -16.72 7.28
N SER A 339 -27.60 -17.88 7.90
CA SER A 339 -27.70 -19.18 7.23
C SER A 339 -28.98 -19.90 7.63
N SER A 340 -29.75 -20.41 6.67
CA SER A 340 -30.94 -21.23 6.96
C SER A 340 -30.54 -22.62 7.46
N LEU A 341 -31.20 -23.11 8.50
CA LEU A 341 -31.01 -24.45 9.04
C LEU A 341 -32.13 -25.41 8.58
N SER A 342 -31.88 -26.71 8.66
CA SER A 342 -32.81 -27.75 8.19
C SER A 342 -34.12 -27.84 8.99
N ASP A 343 -34.12 -27.33 10.23
CA ASP A 343 -35.27 -27.29 11.12
C ASP A 343 -36.17 -26.05 10.90
N GLY A 344 -35.88 -25.24 9.87
CA GLY A 344 -36.62 -24.03 9.55
C GLY A 344 -36.19 -22.79 10.34
N THR A 345 -35.14 -22.92 11.18
CA THR A 345 -34.53 -21.79 11.89
C THR A 345 -33.33 -21.22 11.12
N TYR A 346 -32.66 -20.21 11.68
CA TYR A 346 -31.52 -19.55 11.05
C TYR A 346 -30.37 -19.42 12.05
N GLU A 347 -29.15 -19.69 11.61
CA GLU A 347 -27.94 -19.29 12.32
C GLU A 347 -27.60 -17.85 11.90
N VAL A 348 -27.28 -17.00 12.89
CA VAL A 348 -26.92 -15.60 12.70
C VAL A 348 -25.60 -15.35 13.40
N VAL A 349 -24.65 -14.76 12.66
CA VAL A 349 -23.34 -14.40 13.20
C VAL A 349 -23.29 -12.90 13.38
N PHE A 350 -23.13 -12.47 14.63
CA PHE A 350 -22.95 -11.08 15.02
C PHE A 350 -21.48 -10.71 15.13
N VAL A 351 -21.14 -9.51 14.68
CA VAL A 351 -19.80 -8.92 14.69
C VAL A 351 -19.86 -7.46 15.15
N HIS A 352 -18.73 -6.90 15.58
CA HIS A 352 -18.70 -5.51 16.06
C HIS A 352 -18.63 -4.46 14.95
N THR A 353 -18.27 -4.86 13.72
CA THR A 353 -18.18 -3.93 12.58
C THR A 353 -18.44 -4.64 11.24
N LEU A 354 -19.10 -3.94 10.33
CA LEU A 354 -19.20 -4.34 8.92
C LEU A 354 -18.13 -3.67 8.05
N ASP A 355 -17.29 -2.80 8.63
CA ASP A 355 -16.20 -2.07 7.96
C ASP A 355 -14.88 -2.87 7.91
N THR A 356 -14.99 -4.16 7.62
CA THR A 356 -13.91 -5.19 7.60
C THR A 356 -12.68 -4.88 6.74
N PHE A 357 -12.75 -3.95 5.78
CA PHE A 357 -11.57 -3.52 5.02
C PHE A 357 -10.59 -2.73 5.88
N THR A 358 -11.08 -1.92 6.82
CA THR A 358 -10.23 -1.13 7.73
C THR A 358 -10.20 -1.70 9.14
N GLU A 359 -11.24 -2.39 9.56
CA GLU A 359 -11.36 -2.92 10.92
C GLU A 359 -11.33 -4.45 10.89
N THR A 360 -10.96 -5.08 12.02
CA THR A 360 -10.79 -6.53 12.09
C THR A 360 -11.83 -7.13 13.02
N ASN A 361 -12.71 -7.99 12.51
CA ASN A 361 -13.52 -8.86 13.34
C ASN A 361 -12.68 -10.04 13.83
N TYR A 362 -12.32 -10.05 15.11
CA TYR A 362 -11.63 -11.19 15.71
C TYR A 362 -12.59 -12.36 15.91
N MET A 363 -12.11 -13.59 15.72
CA MET A 363 -12.95 -14.80 15.75
C MET A 363 -13.60 -15.04 17.11
N ASP A 364 -12.88 -14.74 18.18
CA ASP A 364 -13.33 -14.81 19.58
C ASP A 364 -14.37 -13.73 19.94
N GLN A 365 -14.63 -12.78 19.04
CA GLN A 365 -15.62 -11.71 19.21
C GLN A 365 -16.87 -11.93 18.35
N ARG A 366 -16.97 -13.08 17.68
CA ARG A 366 -18.19 -13.45 16.94
C ARG A 366 -19.19 -14.07 17.90
N ASP A 367 -20.40 -13.56 17.87
CA ASP A 367 -21.52 -14.11 18.65
C ASP A 367 -22.47 -14.86 17.72
N TYR A 368 -22.74 -16.13 18.06
CA TYR A 368 -23.56 -17.03 17.26
C TYR A 368 -24.93 -17.17 17.93
N GLN A 369 -25.97 -16.76 17.21
CA GLN A 369 -27.35 -16.84 17.70
C GLN A 369 -28.23 -17.60 16.71
N GLN A 370 -29.26 -18.24 17.25
CA GLN A 370 -30.32 -18.84 16.47
C GLN A 370 -31.47 -17.84 16.34
N ALA A 371 -31.95 -17.63 15.11
CA ALA A 371 -33.14 -16.83 14.84
C ALA A 371 -34.30 -17.71 14.36
N THR A 372 -35.51 -17.36 14.79
CA THR A 372 -36.76 -17.97 14.32
C THR A 372 -37.69 -16.89 13.79
N ILE A 373 -38.54 -17.25 12.82
CA ILE A 373 -39.53 -16.35 12.25
C ILE A 373 -40.92 -16.91 12.55
N HIS A 374 -41.71 -16.18 13.33
CA HIS A 374 -43.11 -16.53 13.64
C HIS A 374 -44.00 -15.31 13.36
N ASP A 375 -45.04 -15.48 12.55
CA ASP A 375 -45.95 -14.39 12.11
C ASP A 375 -45.23 -13.13 11.60
N GLY A 376 -44.09 -13.32 10.92
CA GLY A 376 -43.27 -12.22 10.40
C GLY A 376 -42.42 -11.50 11.44
N GLN A 377 -42.47 -11.89 12.72
CA GLN A 377 -41.57 -11.42 13.77
C GLN A 377 -40.35 -12.33 13.87
N VAL A 378 -39.18 -11.71 14.03
CA VAL A 378 -37.90 -12.42 14.22
C VAL A 378 -37.53 -12.37 15.69
N THR A 379 -37.23 -13.53 16.28
CA THR A 379 -36.69 -13.64 17.64
C THR A 379 -35.34 -14.33 17.61
N PHE A 380 -34.43 -13.90 18.49
CA PHE A 380 -33.07 -14.42 18.58
C PHE A 380 -32.82 -15.09 19.94
N LYS A 381 -31.99 -16.14 19.95
CA LYS A 381 -31.57 -16.87 21.14
C LYS A 381 -30.09 -17.25 21.02
N GLU A 382 -29.32 -17.11 22.09
CA GLU A 382 -27.94 -17.61 22.14
C GLU A 382 -27.89 -19.14 21.90
N MET A 383 -26.87 -19.58 21.17
CA MET A 383 -26.64 -20.99 20.83
C MET A 383 -25.73 -21.71 21.83
#